data_AF-A0A2M7PSS9-F1
#
_entry.id   AF-A0A2M7PSS9-F1
#
_cell.length_a   1.000
_cell.length_b   1.000
_cell.length_c   1.000
_cell.angle_alpha   90.00
_cell.angle_beta   90.00
_cell.angle_gamma   90.00
#
_symmetry.space_group_name_H-M   'P 1'
#
loop_
_entity.id
_entity.type
_entity.pdbx_description
1 polymer ?
#
loop_
_entity_poly.entity_id
_entity_poly.type
_entity_poly.pdbx_seq_one_letter_code
_entity_poly.pdbx_strand_id
1 'polypeptide(L)'
;MEDRVEYVEDLTVSQRIDNAFTPIVDGLAVVLFWDPFKSMGLYDPIIYDELGKPVLDQNGIPLETKIPLVVIWLIFGAVTFSIVLGFINFRGFKHAILLIKGVYDNPKHKGEVTHFQALTTALSATVGLGNIAGVAVAISIGGPGATFWMIVAGLLGMASKFTECTLGVKYREIDSNGVVSGGPMYYLRDGLKKKGLGGLGMVLSFVFAILVIGGSFG
;
A
#
# COMPACT_ATOMS: atom_id res chain seq x y z
N MET A 1 -36.83 26.50 -34.07
CA MET A 1 -35.47 26.82 -33.61
C MET A 1 -35.50 26.50 -32.13
N GLU A 2 -35.22 25.24 -31.79
CA GLU A 2 -35.16 24.78 -30.41
C GLU A 2 -33.79 25.15 -29.88
N ASP A 3 -33.75 26.12 -28.98
CA ASP A 3 -32.55 26.50 -28.25
C ASP A 3 -32.07 25.30 -27.46
N ARG A 4 -31.06 24.59 -28.00
CA ARG A 4 -30.25 23.67 -27.22
C ARG A 4 -29.48 24.50 -26.21
N VAL A 5 -30.05 24.63 -25.01
CA VAL A 5 -29.32 24.99 -23.81
C VAL A 5 -28.22 23.95 -23.65
N GLU A 6 -27.02 24.33 -24.05
CA GLU A 6 -25.81 23.55 -23.85
C GLU A 6 -25.56 23.55 -22.33
N TYR A 7 -26.03 22.51 -21.65
CA TYR A 7 -25.69 22.26 -20.26
C TYR A 7 -24.17 22.06 -20.22
N VAL A 8 -23.44 23.11 -19.87
CA VAL A 8 -22.05 22.99 -19.46
C VAL A 8 -22.11 22.19 -18.16
N GLU A 9 -21.86 20.89 -18.25
CA GLU A 9 -21.83 20.01 -17.09
C GLU A 9 -20.68 20.49 -16.20
N ASP A 10 -21.01 21.26 -15.16
CA ASP A 10 -20.04 21.72 -14.19
C ASP A 10 -19.42 20.49 -13.54
N LEU A 11 -18.20 20.16 -13.95
CA LEU A 11 -17.44 19.03 -13.43
C LEU A 11 -17.51 19.07 -11.91
N THR A 12 -18.00 17.99 -11.31
CA THR A 12 -18.00 17.82 -9.86
C THR A 12 -16.56 17.95 -9.34
N VAL A 13 -16.40 18.36 -8.08
CA VAL A 13 -15.06 18.51 -7.48
C VAL A 13 -14.26 17.21 -7.61
N SER A 14 -14.90 16.05 -7.45
CA SER A 14 -14.28 14.74 -7.64
C SER A 14 -13.78 14.53 -9.08
N GLN A 15 -14.57 14.87 -10.10
CA GLN A 15 -14.14 14.73 -11.50
C GLN A 15 -13.03 15.71 -11.88
N ARG A 16 -13.01 16.92 -11.30
CA ARG A 16 -11.92 17.87 -11.50
C ARG A 16 -10.60 17.36 -10.91
N ILE A 17 -10.66 16.75 -9.73
CA ILE A 17 -9.52 16.12 -9.09
C ILE A 17 -9.07 14.92 -9.92
N ASP A 18 -9.99 14.02 -10.27
CA ASP A 18 -9.70 12.82 -11.05
C ASP A 18 -8.99 13.19 -12.35
N ASN A 19 -9.58 14.06 -13.18
CA ASN A 19 -8.98 14.53 -14.43
C ASN A 19 -7.58 15.16 -14.27
N ALA A 20 -7.29 15.78 -13.12
CA ALA A 20 -5.98 16.35 -12.84
C ALA A 20 -4.92 15.27 -12.50
N PHE A 21 -5.34 14.17 -11.88
CA PHE A 21 -4.45 13.08 -11.46
C PHE A 21 -4.38 11.93 -12.47
N THR A 22 -5.41 11.71 -13.30
CA THR A 22 -5.48 10.63 -14.30
C THR A 22 -4.21 10.53 -15.15
N PRO A 23 -3.65 11.62 -15.73
CA PRO A 23 -2.46 11.51 -16.58
C PRO A 23 -1.22 10.98 -15.83
N ILE A 24 -1.09 11.32 -14.55
CA ILE A 24 0.01 10.88 -13.69
C ILE A 24 -0.19 9.41 -13.30
N VAL A 25 -1.42 9.07 -12.90
CA VAL A 25 -1.80 7.71 -12.51
C VAL A 25 -1.64 6.75 -13.69
N ASP A 26 -2.10 7.13 -14.87
CA ASP A 26 -1.97 6.33 -16.10
C ASP A 26 -0.49 6.09 -16.45
N GLY A 27 0.34 7.13 -16.38
CA GLY A 27 1.78 7.02 -16.60
C GLY A 27 2.45 6.07 -15.60
N LEU A 28 2.09 6.14 -14.32
CA LEU A 28 2.57 5.21 -13.30
C LEU A 28 2.03 3.79 -13.52
N ALA A 29 0.77 3.67 -13.93
CA ALA A 29 0.11 2.39 -14.13
C ALA A 29 0.77 1.58 -15.25
N VAL A 30 1.21 2.24 -16.33
CA VAL A 30 1.98 1.62 -17.41
C VAL A 30 3.23 0.91 -16.88
N VAL A 31 3.91 1.46 -15.87
CA VAL A 31 5.13 0.87 -15.31
C VAL A 31 4.81 -0.12 -14.19
N LEU A 32 3.94 0.26 -13.25
CA LEU A 32 3.64 -0.53 -12.04
C LEU A 32 2.83 -1.80 -12.36
N PHE A 33 1.92 -1.72 -13.32
CA PHE A 33 1.10 -2.84 -13.78
C PHE A 33 1.62 -3.48 -15.07
N TRP A 34 2.83 -3.13 -15.49
CA TRP A 34 3.52 -3.86 -16.53
C TRP A 34 3.78 -5.30 -16.12
N ASP A 35 3.65 -6.21 -17.07
CA ASP A 35 3.88 -7.65 -16.86
C ASP A 35 5.23 -8.07 -17.46
N PRO A 36 6.28 -8.19 -16.65
CA PRO A 36 7.60 -8.59 -17.14
C PRO A 36 7.60 -10.03 -17.66
N PHE A 37 6.80 -10.93 -17.08
CA PHE A 37 6.80 -12.34 -17.41
C PHE A 37 6.12 -12.63 -18.75
N LYS A 38 5.04 -11.90 -19.07
CA LYS A 38 4.44 -11.91 -20.42
C LYS A 38 5.44 -11.44 -21.47
N SER A 39 6.15 -10.33 -21.19
CA SER A 39 7.11 -9.75 -22.15
C SER A 39 8.31 -10.68 -22.45
N MET A 40 8.70 -11.49 -21.47
CA MET A 40 9.76 -12.48 -21.60
C MET A 40 9.27 -13.81 -22.20
N GLY A 41 7.97 -13.97 -22.47
CA GLY A 41 7.39 -15.20 -23.01
C GLY A 41 7.37 -16.38 -22.03
N LEU A 42 7.39 -16.10 -20.72
CA LEU A 42 7.51 -17.13 -19.68
C LEU A 42 6.18 -17.86 -19.38
N TYR A 43 5.04 -17.25 -19.68
CA TYR A 43 3.72 -17.87 -19.48
C TYR A 43 2.66 -17.27 -20.43
N ASP A 44 1.57 -18.00 -20.64
CA ASP A 44 0.39 -17.52 -21.38
C ASP A 44 -0.61 -16.86 -20.41
N PRO A 45 -0.96 -15.57 -20.58
CA PRO A 45 -1.89 -14.89 -19.70
C PRO A 45 -3.36 -15.23 -19.96
N ILE A 46 -3.70 -15.93 -21.05
CA ILE A 46 -5.09 -16.22 -21.42
C ILE A 46 -5.72 -17.20 -20.42
N ILE A 47 -6.93 -16.89 -19.97
CA ILE A 47 -7.74 -17.77 -19.12
C ILE A 47 -8.49 -18.76 -20.03
N TYR A 48 -8.37 -20.05 -19.74
CA TYR A 48 -9.06 -21.12 -20.44
C TYR A 48 -10.19 -21.72 -19.58
N ASP A 49 -11.28 -22.11 -20.21
CA ASP A 49 -12.37 -22.85 -19.58
C ASP A 49 -12.01 -24.33 -19.35
N GLU A 50 -12.91 -25.09 -18.72
CA GLU A 50 -12.75 -26.53 -18.47
C GLU A 50 -12.62 -27.36 -19.77
N LEU A 51 -13.00 -26.80 -20.92
CA LEU A 51 -12.93 -27.41 -22.25
C LEU A 51 -11.69 -26.96 -23.03
N GLY A 52 -10.80 -26.16 -22.42
CA GLY A 52 -9.58 -25.64 -23.04
C GLY A 52 -9.78 -24.51 -24.04
N LYS A 53 -10.94 -23.84 -24.03
CA LYS A 53 -11.22 -22.66 -24.87
C LYS A 53 -10.96 -21.37 -24.11
N PRO A 54 -10.45 -20.32 -24.78
CA PRO A 54 -10.24 -19.02 -24.12
C PRO A 54 -11.59 -18.46 -23.64
N VAL A 55 -11.65 -18.09 -22.36
CA VAL A 55 -12.82 -17.40 -21.80
C VAL A 55 -12.83 -15.99 -22.38
N LEU A 56 -13.91 -15.63 -23.06
CA LEU A 56 -14.04 -14.33 -23.71
C LEU A 56 -14.82 -13.35 -22.82
N ASP A 57 -14.40 -12.08 -22.83
CA ASP A 57 -15.17 -10.96 -22.31
C ASP A 57 -16.43 -10.70 -23.16
N GLN A 58 -17.33 -9.82 -22.70
CA GLN A 58 -18.54 -9.37 -23.39
C GLN A 58 -18.27 -8.86 -24.82
N ASN A 59 -17.04 -8.42 -25.09
CA ASN A 59 -16.58 -7.92 -26.39
C ASN A 59 -15.92 -8.99 -27.28
N GLY A 60 -15.90 -10.27 -26.87
CA GLY A 60 -15.29 -11.36 -27.62
C GLY A 60 -13.76 -11.42 -27.52
N ILE A 61 -13.16 -10.67 -26.60
CA ILE A 61 -11.71 -10.62 -26.37
C ILE A 61 -11.35 -11.64 -25.28
N PRO A 62 -10.30 -12.47 -25.44
CA PRO A 62 -9.85 -13.38 -24.38
C PRO A 62 -9.52 -12.64 -23.09
N LEU A 63 -10.04 -13.14 -21.96
CA LEU A 63 -9.69 -12.66 -20.64
C LEU A 63 -8.24 -13.01 -20.33
N GLU A 64 -7.45 -12.00 -19.95
CA GLU A 64 -6.05 -12.15 -19.59
C GLU A 64 -5.84 -11.91 -18.08
N THR A 65 -5.06 -12.78 -17.43
CA THR A 65 -4.55 -12.56 -16.06
C THR A 65 -3.11 -12.06 -16.12
N LYS A 66 -2.89 -10.79 -15.77
CA LYS A 66 -1.56 -10.18 -15.69
C LYS A 66 -0.95 -10.39 -14.32
N ILE A 67 0.36 -10.61 -14.27
CA ILE A 67 1.15 -10.58 -13.03
C ILE A 67 1.86 -9.23 -12.97
N PRO A 68 1.28 -8.23 -12.28
CA PRO A 68 1.82 -6.88 -12.32
C PRO A 68 3.15 -6.78 -11.56
N LEU A 69 4.09 -6.01 -12.12
CA LEU A 69 5.41 -5.77 -11.54
C LEU A 69 5.37 -5.35 -10.08
N VAL A 70 4.41 -4.50 -9.71
CA VAL A 70 4.24 -4.01 -8.34
C VAL A 70 4.00 -5.15 -7.34
N VAL A 71 3.23 -6.19 -7.70
CA VAL A 71 2.97 -7.33 -6.81
C VAL A 71 4.25 -8.13 -6.57
N ILE A 72 5.01 -8.39 -7.63
CA ILE A 72 6.30 -9.09 -7.55
C ILE A 72 7.27 -8.31 -6.65
N TRP A 73 7.36 -7.00 -6.87
CA TRP A 73 8.24 -6.12 -6.10
C TRP A 73 7.87 -6.10 -4.61
N LEU A 74 6.58 -6.01 -4.29
CA LEU A 74 6.09 -6.01 -2.91
C LEU A 74 6.34 -7.36 -2.21
N ILE A 75 6.08 -8.48 -2.88
CA ILE A 75 6.34 -9.82 -2.34
C ILE A 75 7.84 -9.99 -2.09
N PHE A 76 8.69 -9.62 -3.05
CA PHE A 76 10.14 -9.70 -2.92
C PHE A 76 10.66 -8.90 -1.71
N GLY A 77 10.19 -7.65 -1.55
CA GLY A 77 10.52 -6.81 -0.40
C GLY A 77 10.05 -7.44 0.92
N ALA A 78 8.81 -7.93 0.96
CA ALA A 78 8.22 -8.53 2.16
C ALA A 78 8.92 -9.83 2.59
N VAL A 79 9.28 -10.68 1.64
CA VAL A 79 10.07 -11.90 1.89
C VAL A 79 11.47 -11.53 2.39
N THR A 80 12.14 -10.57 1.75
CA THR A 80 13.47 -10.10 2.16
C THR A 80 13.45 -9.57 3.59
N PHE A 81 12.50 -8.69 3.94
CA PHE A 81 12.37 -8.17 5.30
C PHE A 81 12.02 -9.28 6.30
N SER A 82 11.14 -10.21 5.94
CA SER A 82 10.79 -11.35 6.80
C SER A 82 12.01 -12.20 7.15
N ILE A 83 12.87 -12.50 6.17
CA ILE A 83 14.10 -13.28 6.38
C ILE A 83 15.14 -12.48 7.16
N VAL A 84 15.44 -11.24 6.75
CA VAL A 84 16.46 -10.39 7.39
C VAL A 84 16.11 -10.09 8.85
N LEU A 85 14.84 -9.90 9.16
CA LEU A 85 14.36 -9.70 10.54
C LEU A 85 14.16 -11.02 11.30
N GLY A 86 14.46 -12.17 10.70
CA GLY A 86 14.34 -13.49 11.30
C GLY A 86 12.93 -13.78 11.78
N PHE A 87 11.91 -13.53 10.95
CA PHE A 87 10.49 -13.76 11.25
C PHE A 87 10.05 -13.09 12.57
N ILE A 88 10.40 -11.81 12.72
CA ILE A 88 10.09 -11.01 13.92
C ILE A 88 8.59 -11.00 14.27
N ASN A 89 7.71 -11.11 13.28
CA ASN A 89 6.25 -11.13 13.47
C ASN A 89 5.82 -12.23 14.44
N PHE A 90 6.46 -13.41 14.38
CA PHE A 90 6.15 -14.53 15.26
C PHE A 90 6.89 -14.43 16.60
N ARG A 91 8.16 -14.04 16.57
CA ARG A 91 8.99 -13.94 17.80
C ARG A 91 8.56 -12.80 18.72
N GLY A 92 8.17 -11.67 18.13
CA GLY A 92 7.78 -10.44 18.83
C GLY A 92 6.33 -10.43 19.30
N PHE A 93 5.50 -11.40 18.91
CA PHE A 93 4.05 -11.37 19.19
C PHE A 93 3.73 -11.25 20.69
N LYS A 94 4.38 -12.06 21.53
CA LYS A 94 4.19 -11.98 23.00
C LYS A 94 4.58 -10.62 23.56
N HIS A 95 5.69 -10.05 23.08
CA HIS A 95 6.15 -8.74 23.52
C HIS A 95 5.19 -7.63 23.09
N ALA A 96 4.65 -7.71 21.86
CA ALA A 96 3.63 -6.77 21.38
C ALA A 96 2.37 -6.78 22.25
N ILE A 97 1.90 -7.96 22.68
CA ILE A 97 0.75 -8.07 23.60
C ILE A 97 1.06 -7.43 24.97
N LEU A 98 2.29 -7.58 25.48
CA LEU A 98 2.68 -6.95 26.74
C LEU A 98 2.78 -5.42 26.63
N LEU A 99 3.24 -4.90 25.49
CA LEU A 99 3.27 -3.46 25.20
C LEU A 99 1.88 -2.84 25.22
N ILE A 100 0.91 -3.44 24.53
CA ILE A 100 -0.46 -2.90 24.47
C ILE A 100 -1.21 -3.02 25.80
N LYS A 101 -0.80 -3.95 26.67
CA LYS A 101 -1.30 -4.09 28.05
C LYS A 101 -0.69 -3.08 29.02
N GLY A 102 0.25 -2.24 28.56
CA GLY A 102 0.91 -1.22 29.36
C GLY A 102 1.96 -1.74 30.34
N VAL A 103 2.39 -3.00 30.22
CA VAL A 103 3.43 -3.60 31.09
C VAL A 103 4.77 -2.87 30.95
N TYR A 104 5.00 -2.27 29.79
CA TYR A 104 6.20 -1.49 29.47
C TYR A 104 5.93 0.02 29.37
N ASP A 105 4.75 0.49 29.77
CA ASP A 105 4.44 1.92 29.81
C ASP A 105 5.24 2.57 30.94
N ASN A 106 5.91 3.69 30.63
CA ASN A 106 6.63 4.46 31.62
C ASN A 106 6.34 5.95 31.41
N PRO A 107 5.85 6.67 32.46
CA PRO A 107 5.48 8.08 32.37
C PRO A 107 6.60 9.03 31.92
N LYS A 108 7.86 8.60 31.98
CA LYS A 108 9.02 9.38 31.51
C LYS A 108 9.28 9.25 30.01
N HIS A 109 8.60 8.35 29.31
CA HIS A 109 8.80 8.14 27.88
C HIS A 109 8.08 9.23 27.09
N LYS A 110 8.80 9.84 26.14
CA LYS A 110 8.25 10.87 25.25
C LYS A 110 7.30 10.23 24.22
N GLY A 111 6.03 10.66 24.22
CA GLY A 111 5.00 10.30 23.26
C GLY A 111 3.66 10.96 23.60
N GLU A 112 2.85 11.25 22.60
CA GLU A 112 1.55 11.94 22.78
C GLU A 112 0.40 10.97 23.08
N VAL A 113 0.54 9.71 22.64
CA VAL A 113 -0.50 8.68 22.71
C VAL A 113 0.07 7.42 23.35
N THR A 114 -0.78 6.67 24.05
CA THR A 114 -0.41 5.36 24.62
C THR A 114 -0.22 4.32 23.52
N HIS A 115 0.46 3.21 23.83
CA HIS A 115 0.62 2.10 22.87
C HIS A 115 -0.73 1.57 22.36
N PHE A 116 -1.74 1.49 23.24
CA PHE A 116 -3.07 1.04 22.87
C PHE A 116 -3.81 2.05 21.96
N GLN A 117 -3.69 3.35 22.26
CA GLN A 117 -4.28 4.40 21.42
C GLN A 117 -3.64 4.40 20.03
N ALA A 118 -2.30 4.34 19.95
CA ALA A 118 -1.59 4.25 18.68
C ALA A 118 -2.02 3.03 17.85
N LEU A 119 -2.15 1.85 18.49
CA LEU A 119 -2.66 0.65 17.83
C LEU A 119 -4.09 0.86 17.32
N THR A 120 -4.97 1.41 18.15
CA THR A 120 -6.38 1.60 17.79
C THR A 120 -6.53 2.57 16.61
N THR A 121 -5.78 3.68 16.60
CA THR A 121 -5.75 4.64 15.48
C THR A 121 -5.24 3.99 14.19
N ALA A 122 -4.18 3.18 14.28
CA ALA A 122 -3.66 2.46 13.11
C ALA A 122 -4.66 1.41 12.57
N LEU A 123 -5.31 0.67 13.47
CA LEU A 123 -6.34 -0.30 13.10
C LEU A 123 -7.56 0.38 12.48
N SER A 124 -8.04 1.50 13.02
CA SER A 124 -9.17 2.22 12.45
C SER A 124 -8.88 2.79 11.06
N ALA A 125 -7.62 3.16 10.79
CA ALA A 125 -7.22 3.64 9.46
C ALA A 125 -7.14 2.53 8.42
N THR A 126 -6.95 1.27 8.84
CA THR A 126 -6.72 0.14 7.94
C THR A 126 -7.91 -0.81 7.83
N VAL A 127 -8.76 -0.91 8.84
CA VAL A 127 -9.93 -1.80 8.85
C VAL A 127 -11.17 -0.99 8.46
N GLY A 128 -11.69 -1.25 7.27
CA GLY A 128 -12.91 -0.61 6.78
C GLY A 128 -13.73 -1.52 5.86
N LEU A 129 -14.91 -1.04 5.47
CA LEU A 129 -15.81 -1.72 4.53
C LEU A 129 -15.10 -2.09 3.22
N GLY A 130 -14.20 -1.22 2.73
CA GLY A 130 -13.42 -1.47 1.52
C GLY A 130 -12.57 -2.75 1.59
N ASN A 131 -11.96 -3.05 2.74
CA ASN A 131 -11.17 -4.28 2.89
C ASN A 131 -12.06 -5.53 2.91
N ILE A 132 -13.23 -5.44 3.55
CA ILE A 132 -14.18 -6.57 3.62
C ILE A 132 -14.77 -6.83 2.22
N ALA A 133 -15.21 -5.79 1.53
CA ALA A 133 -15.73 -5.88 0.16
C ALA A 133 -14.66 -6.36 -0.83
N GLY A 134 -13.42 -5.86 -0.70
CA GLY A 134 -12.29 -6.29 -1.52
C GLY A 134 -11.95 -7.76 -1.34
N VAL A 135 -12.00 -8.27 -0.09
CA VAL A 135 -11.84 -9.71 0.18
C VAL A 135 -12.97 -10.51 -0.46
N ALA A 136 -14.22 -10.06 -0.35
CA ALA A 136 -15.36 -10.74 -0.96
C ALA A 136 -15.20 -10.83 -2.50
N VAL A 137 -14.86 -9.72 -3.15
CA VAL A 137 -14.60 -9.68 -4.61
C VAL A 137 -13.44 -10.60 -4.99
N ALA A 138 -12.33 -10.56 -4.23
CA ALA A 138 -11.17 -11.39 -4.49
C ALA A 138 -11.48 -12.90 -4.38
N ILE A 139 -12.30 -13.31 -3.42
CA ILE A 139 -12.73 -14.71 -3.27
C ILE A 139 -13.73 -15.09 -4.35
N SER A 140 -14.66 -14.20 -4.72
CA SER A 140 -15.63 -14.45 -5.79
C SER A 140 -14.97 -14.68 -7.14
N ILE A 141 -13.89 -13.95 -7.44
CA ILE A 141 -13.15 -14.07 -8.71
C ILE A 141 -12.08 -15.18 -8.63
N GLY A 142 -11.30 -15.23 -7.54
CA GLY A 142 -10.17 -16.16 -7.39
C GLY A 142 -10.51 -17.52 -6.81
N GLY A 143 -11.76 -17.76 -6.42
CA GLY A 143 -12.22 -18.99 -5.80
C GLY A 143 -11.70 -19.20 -4.36
N PRO A 144 -11.96 -20.37 -3.77
CA PRO A 144 -11.63 -20.64 -2.36
C PRO A 144 -10.13 -20.62 -2.06
N GLY A 145 -9.27 -20.83 -3.06
CA GLY A 145 -7.82 -20.75 -2.93
C GLY A 145 -7.29 -19.34 -2.66
N ALA A 146 -8.05 -18.29 -3.02
CA ALA A 146 -7.66 -16.90 -2.80
C ALA A 146 -7.41 -16.61 -1.32
N THR A 147 -8.27 -17.11 -0.44
CA THR A 147 -8.17 -16.89 1.03
C THR A 147 -6.83 -17.35 1.59
N PHE A 148 -6.33 -18.52 1.15
CA PHE A 148 -5.04 -19.04 1.60
C PHE A 148 -3.91 -18.07 1.24
N TRP A 149 -3.88 -17.62 -0.02
CA TRP A 149 -2.85 -16.70 -0.49
C TRP A 149 -2.95 -15.30 0.13
N MET A 150 -4.17 -14.82 0.42
CA MET A 150 -4.37 -13.57 1.15
C MET A 150 -3.79 -13.61 2.57
N ILE A 151 -3.94 -14.75 3.27
CA ILE A 151 -3.34 -14.94 4.60
C ILE A 151 -1.81 -14.92 4.48
N VAL A 152 -1.24 -15.65 3.52
CA VAL A 152 0.22 -15.68 3.30
C VAL A 152 0.76 -14.28 2.97
N ALA A 153 0.11 -13.56 2.05
CA ALA A 153 0.48 -12.19 1.70
C ALA A 153 0.39 -11.25 2.91
N GLY A 154 -0.64 -11.39 3.74
CA GLY A 154 -0.79 -10.63 5.00
C GLY A 154 0.34 -10.91 5.99
N LEU A 155 0.71 -12.19 6.16
CA LEU A 155 1.83 -12.59 7.04
C LEU A 155 3.17 -11.99 6.59
N LEU A 156 3.44 -11.99 5.28
CA LEU A 156 4.63 -11.38 4.70
C LEU A 156 4.58 -9.83 4.83
N GLY A 157 3.43 -9.23 4.53
CA GLY A 157 3.22 -7.79 4.61
C GLY A 157 3.42 -7.21 6.01
N MET A 158 3.15 -7.98 7.08
CA MET A 158 3.42 -7.57 8.45
C MET A 158 4.90 -7.22 8.68
N ALA A 159 5.85 -7.94 8.07
CA ALA A 159 7.28 -7.64 8.22
C ALA A 159 7.66 -6.31 7.56
N SER A 160 7.08 -6.03 6.39
CA SER A 160 7.25 -4.74 5.70
C SER A 160 6.69 -3.59 6.54
N LYS A 161 5.47 -3.73 7.07
CA LYS A 161 4.86 -2.71 7.94
C LYS A 161 5.63 -2.52 9.24
N PHE A 162 6.12 -3.60 9.85
CA PHE A 162 6.97 -3.50 11.02
C PHE A 162 8.25 -2.69 10.75
N THR A 163 8.88 -2.92 9.60
CA THR A 163 10.09 -2.19 9.17
C THR A 163 9.78 -0.70 8.98
N GLU A 164 8.70 -0.38 8.27
CA GLU A 164 8.23 0.98 8.02
C GLU A 164 7.97 1.74 9.34
N CYS A 165 7.19 1.16 10.25
CA CYS A 165 6.88 1.75 11.54
C CYS A 165 8.14 1.92 12.41
N THR A 166 9.04 0.94 12.40
CA THR A 166 10.31 1.01 13.14
C THR A 166 11.18 2.15 12.64
N LEU A 167 11.30 2.32 11.32
CA LEU A 167 12.01 3.45 10.72
C LEU A 167 11.30 4.78 11.04
N GLY A 168 9.98 4.82 10.97
CA GLY A 168 9.17 5.98 11.33
C GLY A 168 9.43 6.46 12.76
N VAL A 169 9.51 5.54 13.73
CA VAL A 169 9.83 5.86 15.12
C VAL A 169 11.31 6.24 15.29
N LYS A 170 12.23 5.56 14.59
CA LYS A 170 13.67 5.80 14.69
C LYS A 170 14.09 7.18 14.16
N TYR A 171 13.39 7.69 13.15
CA TYR A 171 13.67 8.97 12.49
C TYR A 171 12.59 10.04 12.77
N ARG A 172 11.73 9.84 13.78
CA ARG A 172 10.74 10.86 14.15
C ARG A 172 11.41 12.12 14.69
N GLU A 173 10.81 13.27 14.39
CA GLU A 173 11.16 14.55 14.98
C GLU A 173 10.14 14.92 16.06
N ILE A 174 10.63 15.57 17.11
CA ILE A 174 9.80 16.10 18.19
C ILE A 174 10.04 17.60 18.18
N ASP A 175 9.00 18.38 17.93
CA ASP A 175 9.11 19.83 17.87
C ASP A 175 9.26 20.44 19.29
N SER A 176 9.44 21.76 19.35
CA SER A 176 9.54 22.50 20.62
C SER A 176 8.24 22.50 21.44
N ASN A 177 7.10 22.25 20.80
CA ASN A 177 5.78 22.16 21.43
C ASN A 177 5.47 20.74 21.94
N GLY A 178 6.35 19.77 21.67
CA GLY A 178 6.18 18.36 22.03
C GLY A 178 5.48 17.51 20.98
N VAL A 179 5.13 18.08 19.82
CA VAL A 179 4.46 17.39 18.72
C VAL A 179 5.40 16.41 18.03
N VAL A 180 4.93 15.18 17.88
CA VAL A 180 5.72 14.09 17.30
C VAL A 180 5.35 13.91 15.83
N SER A 181 6.31 14.14 14.94
CA SER A 181 6.14 13.92 13.50
C SER A 181 7.07 12.83 13.00
N GLY A 182 6.55 11.90 12.19
CA GLY A 182 7.34 10.78 11.69
C GLY A 182 6.73 10.16 10.43
N GLY A 183 7.32 9.05 9.99
CA GLY A 183 6.86 8.31 8.81
C GLY A 183 7.82 8.39 7.63
N PRO A 184 7.37 7.99 6.42
CA PRO A 184 8.26 7.80 5.29
C PRO A 184 8.99 9.05 4.81
N MET A 185 8.34 10.22 4.86
CA MET A 185 8.99 11.49 4.54
C MET A 185 10.27 11.71 5.35
N TYR A 186 10.22 11.39 6.64
CA TYR A 186 11.28 11.65 7.60
C TYR A 186 12.42 10.63 7.46
N TYR A 187 12.10 9.33 7.41
CA TYR A 187 13.16 8.32 7.26
C TYR A 187 13.78 8.31 5.86
N LEU A 188 13.06 8.74 4.81
CA LEU A 188 13.65 8.91 3.48
C LEU A 188 14.62 10.09 3.48
N ARG A 189 14.22 11.24 4.03
CA ARG A 189 15.08 12.42 4.14
C ARG A 189 16.31 12.14 5.02
N ASP A 190 16.10 11.73 6.27
CA ASP A 190 17.15 11.67 7.28
C ASP A 190 17.91 10.33 7.27
N GLY A 191 17.21 9.24 6.94
CA GLY A 191 17.83 7.93 6.83
C GLY A 191 18.75 7.80 5.61
N LEU A 192 18.34 8.31 4.45
CA LEU A 192 19.20 8.30 3.26
C LEU A 192 20.31 9.34 3.35
N LYS A 193 20.06 10.50 3.98
CA LYS A 193 21.12 11.47 4.28
C LYS A 193 22.25 10.87 5.12
N LYS A 194 21.93 10.06 6.14
CA LYS A 194 22.95 9.35 6.93
C LYS A 194 23.72 8.28 6.15
N LYS A 195 23.20 7.81 5.02
CA LYS A 195 23.87 6.88 4.10
C LYS A 195 24.64 7.57 2.97
N GLY A 196 24.77 8.90 3.01
CA GLY A 196 25.44 9.68 1.95
C GLY A 196 24.57 9.97 0.73
N LEU A 197 23.28 9.62 0.76
CA LEU A 197 22.31 9.78 -0.34
C LEU A 197 21.29 10.90 -0.04
N GLY A 198 21.75 12.01 0.56
CA GLY A 198 20.87 13.08 1.04
C GLY A 198 20.02 13.75 -0.05
N GLY A 199 20.59 13.97 -1.24
CA GLY A 199 19.86 14.54 -2.37
C GLY A 199 18.71 13.66 -2.84
N LEU A 200 18.97 12.35 -3.01
CA LEU A 200 17.94 11.38 -3.36
C LEU A 200 16.86 11.29 -2.27
N GLY A 201 17.26 11.28 -0.99
CA GLY A 201 16.34 11.22 0.13
C GLY A 201 15.39 12.41 0.19
N MET A 202 15.86 13.61 -0.15
CA MET A 202 15.03 14.81 -0.21
C MET A 202 13.99 14.73 -1.35
N VAL A 203 14.41 14.30 -2.54
CA VAL A 203 13.50 14.14 -3.69
C VAL A 203 12.43 13.09 -3.38
N LEU A 204 12.82 11.92 -2.88
CA LEU A 204 11.87 10.85 -2.54
C LEU A 204 10.90 11.26 -1.44
N SER A 205 11.37 11.99 -0.43
CA SER A 205 10.52 12.54 0.63
C SER A 205 9.46 13.49 0.07
N PHE A 206 9.87 14.42 -0.80
CA PHE A 206 8.95 15.38 -1.41
C PHE A 206 7.92 14.72 -2.34
N VAL A 207 8.36 13.78 -3.19
CA VAL A 207 7.45 13.02 -4.06
C VAL A 207 6.46 12.20 -3.23
N PHE A 208 6.93 11.50 -2.18
CA PHE A 208 6.04 10.74 -1.31
C PHE A 208 5.00 11.66 -0.65
N ALA A 209 5.37 12.89 -0.26
CA ALA A 209 4.45 13.87 0.33
C ALA A 209 3.32 14.25 -0.62
N ILE A 210 3.67 14.59 -1.86
CA ILE A 210 2.69 14.93 -2.88
C ILE A 210 1.76 13.75 -3.17
N LEU A 211 2.30 12.54 -3.30
CA LEU A 211 1.50 11.34 -3.57
C LEU A 211 0.53 11.01 -2.44
N VAL A 212 0.96 11.15 -1.18
CA VAL A 212 0.08 10.91 -0.01
C VAL A 212 -1.01 11.98 0.08
N ILE A 213 -0.68 13.25 -0.18
CA ILE A 213 -1.67 14.32 -0.25
C ILE A 213 -2.68 14.03 -1.36
N GLY A 214 -2.21 13.69 -2.56
CA GLY A 214 -3.05 13.32 -3.70
C GLY A 214 -3.97 12.14 -3.39
N GLY A 215 -3.41 11.04 -2.87
CA GLY A 215 -4.18 9.84 -2.51
C GLY A 215 -5.14 10.01 -1.34
N SER A 216 -5.07 11.13 -0.60
CA SER A 216 -6.05 11.44 0.45
C SER A 216 -7.36 12.01 -0.11
N PHE A 217 -7.38 12.44 -1.37
CA PHE A 217 -8.56 13.03 -2.03
C PHE A 217 -9.46 12.03 -2.75
N GLY A 218 -9.05 10.77 -2.88
CA GLY A 218 -9.83 9.71 -3.53
C GLY A 218 -8.96 8.60 -4.07
#